data_AF-J9FWU3-F1
#
_entry.id   AF-J9FWU3-F1
#
_cell.length_a   1.000
_cell.length_b   1.000
_cell.length_c   1.000
_cell.angle_alpha   90.00
_cell.angle_beta   90.00
_cell.angle_gamma   90.00
#
_symmetry.space_group_name_H-M   'P 1'
#
loop_
_entity.id
_entity.type
_entity.pdbx_description
1 polymer ?
#
loop_
_entity_poly.entity_id
_entity_poly.type
_entity_poly.pdbx_seq_one_letter_code
_entity_poly.pdbx_strand_id
1 'polypeptide(L)'
;MQNISSVTTLLEEGHTPESLLEKVLEGFDVEINDRVPTEFYCNCSKERVEKALISIGRKDLNELIQEGKEVELNCHFCNKNYVFSVEELKEILRKCK
;
A
#
# COMPACT_ATOMS: atom_id res chain seq x y z
N MET A 1 27.09 9.74 27.28
CA MET A 1 26.46 8.99 26.18
C MET A 1 25.31 8.21 26.78
N GLN A 2 24.06 8.56 26.44
CA GLN A 2 22.91 7.77 26.89
C GLN A 2 23.03 6.37 26.26
N ASN A 3 23.13 5.35 27.11
CA ASN A 3 23.20 3.94 26.73
C ASN A 3 21.79 3.41 26.46
N ILE A 4 21.18 3.84 25.36
CA ILE A 4 19.88 3.32 24.93
C ILE A 4 20.14 2.21 23.89
N SER A 5 19.51 1.05 24.12
CA SER A 5 19.52 -0.08 23.19
C SER A 5 18.80 0.27 21.88
N SER A 6 18.83 -0.62 20.88
CA SER A 6 18.14 -0.36 19.63
C SER A 6 16.63 -0.16 19.85
N VAL A 7 16.00 0.71 19.06
CA VAL A 7 14.55 0.94 19.11
C VAL A 7 13.78 -0.38 18.93
N THR A 8 14.26 -1.26 18.04
CA THR A 8 13.67 -2.59 17.83
C THR A 8 13.66 -3.42 19.12
N THR A 9 14.77 -3.47 19.86
CA THR A 9 14.85 -4.17 21.14
C THR A 9 13.87 -3.61 22.16
N LEU A 10 13.76 -2.29 22.27
CA LEU A 10 12.81 -1.66 23.20
C LEU A 10 11.35 -1.97 22.86
N LEU A 11 11.01 -2.01 21.57
CA LEU A 11 9.68 -2.41 21.11
C LEU A 11 9.40 -3.90 21.40
N GLU A 12 10.40 -4.78 21.22
CA GLU A 12 10.29 -6.19 21.59
C GLU A 12 10.11 -6.41 23.10
N GLU A 13 10.72 -5.56 23.92
CA GLU A 13 10.53 -5.51 25.38
C GLU A 13 9.15 -4.95 25.80
N GLY A 14 8.32 -4.54 24.83
CA GLY A 14 6.95 -4.06 25.07
C GLY A 14 6.85 -2.59 25.42
N HIS A 15 7.92 -1.80 25.24
CA HIS A 15 7.83 -0.36 25.45
C HIS A 15 6.88 0.31 24.45
N THR A 16 6.06 1.24 24.94
CA THR A 16 5.20 2.09 24.09
C THR A 16 5.97 3.30 23.55
N PRO A 17 5.52 3.95 22.47
CA PRO A 17 6.15 5.17 21.97
C PRO A 17 6.40 6.24 23.04
N GLU A 18 5.47 6.44 23.98
CA GLU A 18 5.62 7.37 25.10
C GLU A 18 6.73 6.95 26.07
N SER A 19 6.80 5.65 26.41
CA SER A 19 7.85 5.12 27.27
C SER A 19 9.25 5.24 26.63
N LEU A 20 9.33 5.12 25.30
CA LEU A 20 10.58 5.40 24.57
C LEU A 20 10.97 6.87 24.70
N LEU A 21 10.01 7.80 24.56
CA LEU A 21 10.26 9.24 24.69
C LEU A 21 10.74 9.60 26.10
N GLU A 22 10.12 9.06 27.15
CA GLU A 22 10.56 9.26 28.54
C GLU A 22 12.01 8.82 28.77
N LYS A 23 12.42 7.71 28.15
CA LYS A 23 13.78 7.15 28.28
C LYS A 23 14.83 7.94 27.49
N VAL A 24 14.47 8.42 26.30
CA VAL A 24 15.36 9.21 25.44
C VAL A 24 15.50 10.64 25.96
N LEU A 25 14.41 11.22 26.46
CA LEU A 25 14.34 12.61 26.92
C LEU A 25 14.42 12.70 28.45
N GLU A 26 15.10 11.75 29.10
CA GLU A 26 15.29 11.76 30.55
C GLU A 26 15.81 13.13 31.04
N GLY A 27 15.10 13.73 32.00
CA GLY A 27 15.40 15.05 32.55
C GLY A 27 14.67 16.22 31.85
N PHE A 28 13.89 15.96 30.82
CA PHE A 28 12.97 16.92 30.21
C PHE A 28 11.52 16.61 30.60
N ASP A 29 10.71 17.66 30.66
CA ASP A 29 9.25 17.52 30.81
C ASP A 29 8.63 17.24 29.44
N VAL A 30 8.01 16.08 29.29
CA VAL A 30 7.45 15.61 28.01
C VAL A 30 5.94 15.75 28.03
N GLU A 31 5.40 16.57 27.13
CA GLU A 31 3.97 16.73 26.92
C GLU A 31 3.53 15.99 25.65
N ILE A 32 2.54 15.10 25.78
CA ILE A 32 1.95 14.37 24.64
C ILE A 32 0.75 15.17 24.13
N ASN A 33 0.91 15.78 22.95
CA ASN A 33 -0.13 16.62 22.36
C ASN A 33 -1.29 15.81 21.77
N ASP A 34 -0.99 14.70 21.09
CA ASP A 34 -1.99 13.90 20.37
C ASP A 34 -1.55 12.44 20.24
N ARG A 35 -2.54 11.55 20.07
CA ARG A 35 -2.33 10.14 19.74
C ARG A 35 -3.12 9.80 18.48
N VAL A 36 -2.40 9.37 17.44
CA VAL A 36 -3.01 8.99 16.17
C VAL A 36 -2.87 7.47 16.01
N PRO A 37 -3.97 6.71 15.86
CA PRO A 37 -3.88 5.29 15.57
C PRO A 37 -3.22 5.09 14.21
N THR A 38 -2.25 4.18 14.16
CA THR A 38 -1.54 3.84 12.94
C THR A 38 -1.94 2.45 12.47
N GLU A 39 -2.27 2.33 11.19
CA GLU A 39 -2.55 1.06 10.54
C GLU A 39 -1.91 1.01 9.16
N PHE A 40 -1.67 -0.21 8.67
CA PHE A 40 -1.34 -0.39 7.27
C PHE A 40 -2.60 -0.19 6.43
N TYR A 41 -2.60 0.82 5.57
CA TYR A 41 -3.73 1.14 4.70
C TYR A 41 -3.28 1.39 3.25
N CYS A 42 -3.99 0.78 2.29
CA CYS A 42 -3.83 1.05 0.87
C CYS A 42 -5.20 1.29 0.23
N ASN A 43 -5.32 2.40 -0.50
CA ASN A 43 -6.56 2.80 -1.18
C ASN A 43 -6.69 2.26 -2.60
N CYS A 44 -5.98 1.18 -2.95
CA CYS A 44 -6.14 0.55 -4.26
C CYS A 44 -7.53 -0.09 -4.38
N SER A 45 -8.06 -0.09 -5.60
CA SER A 45 -9.32 -0.74 -5.95
C SER A 45 -9.22 -1.29 -7.36
N LYS A 46 -10.12 -2.21 -7.73
CA LYS A 46 -10.16 -2.77 -9.09
C LYS A 46 -10.33 -1.67 -10.14
N GLU A 47 -11.18 -0.67 -9.88
CA GLU A 47 -11.39 0.50 -10.74
C GLU A 47 -10.14 1.38 -10.87
N ARG A 48 -9.38 1.56 -9.78
CA ARG A 48 -8.12 2.33 -9.84
C ARG A 48 -7.06 1.59 -10.65
N VAL A 49 -6.98 0.28 -10.49
CA VAL A 49 -6.04 -0.58 -11.23
C VAL A 49 -6.45 -0.69 -12.70
N GLU A 50 -7.75 -0.69 -13.00
CA GLU A 50 -8.30 -0.64 -14.37
C GLU A 50 -7.75 0.55 -15.18
N LYS A 51 -7.55 1.71 -14.55
CA LYS A 51 -6.96 2.88 -15.23
C LYS A 51 -5.55 2.62 -15.75
N ALA A 52 -4.79 1.72 -15.10
CA ALA A 52 -3.50 1.28 -15.61
C ALA A 52 -3.65 0.45 -16.90
N LEU A 53 -4.66 -0.43 -16.99
CA LEU A 53 -4.98 -1.15 -18.23
C LEU A 53 -5.46 -0.23 -19.34
N ILE A 54 -6.16 0.86 -19.02
CA ILE A 54 -6.52 1.86 -20.03
C ILE A 54 -5.25 2.54 -20.58
N SER A 55 -4.24 2.75 -19.72
CA SER A 55 -3.03 3.50 -20.06
C SER A 55 -2.05 2.77 -20.99
N ILE A 56 -2.08 1.43 -21.07
CA ILE A 56 -1.23 0.67 -22.02
C ILE A 56 -1.67 0.88 -23.48
N GLY A 57 -2.91 1.35 -23.69
CA GLY A 57 -3.43 1.69 -25.01
C GLY A 57 -4.24 0.58 -25.70
N ARG A 58 -5.00 0.98 -26.72
CA ARG A 58 -5.96 0.08 -27.41
C ARG A 58 -5.30 -1.12 -28.08
N LYS A 59 -4.09 -0.96 -28.62
CA LYS A 59 -3.41 -2.03 -29.37
C LYS A 59 -3.07 -3.19 -28.44
N ASP A 60 -2.32 -2.90 -27.38
CA ASP A 60 -1.86 -3.89 -26.40
C ASP A 60 -3.05 -4.54 -25.68
N LEU A 61 -4.10 -3.77 -25.37
CA LEU A 61 -5.33 -4.31 -24.78
C LEU A 61 -6.06 -5.28 -25.72
N ASN A 62 -6.06 -5.02 -27.04
CA ASN A 62 -6.63 -5.95 -28.02
C ASN A 62 -5.80 -7.24 -28.14
N GLU A 63 -4.47 -7.15 -28.05
CA GLU A 63 -3.59 -8.32 -28.06
C GLU A 63 -3.91 -9.22 -26.85
N LEU A 64 -4.04 -8.64 -25.64
CA LEU A 64 -4.45 -9.37 -24.44
C LEU A 64 -5.83 -10.05 -24.57
N ILE A 65 -6.80 -9.37 -25.20
CA ILE A 65 -8.13 -9.95 -25.46
C ILE A 65 -8.04 -11.13 -26.44
N GLN A 66 -7.21 -11.02 -27.48
CA GLN A 66 -7.04 -12.06 -28.50
C GLN A 66 -6.33 -13.30 -27.96
N GLU A 67 -5.43 -13.13 -26.99
CA GLU A 67 -4.84 -14.27 -26.26
C GLU A 67 -5.89 -15.09 -25.51
N GLY A 68 -7.06 -14.50 -25.21
CA GLY A 68 -8.21 -15.19 -24.63
C GLY A 68 -8.01 -15.64 -23.19
N LYS A 69 -7.03 -15.05 -22.49
CA LYS A 69 -6.71 -15.34 -21.09
C LYS A 69 -7.07 -14.17 -20.19
N GLU A 70 -7.31 -14.48 -18.92
CA GLU A 70 -7.42 -13.46 -17.89
C GLU A 70 -6.07 -12.80 -17.62
N VAL A 71 -6.10 -11.53 -17.23
CA VAL A 71 -4.91 -10.74 -16.92
C VAL A 71 -4.91 -10.44 -15.43
N GLU A 72 -3.79 -10.73 -14.78
CA GLU A 72 -3.58 -10.42 -13.37
C GLU A 72 -2.70 -9.17 -13.24
N LEU A 73 -3.16 -8.22 -12.43
CA LEU A 73 -2.42 -7.03 -12.07
C LEU A 73 -2.22 -6.95 -10.57
N ASN A 74 -0.99 -6.62 -10.18
CA ASN A 74 -0.61 -6.45 -8.79
C ASN A 74 -0.53 -4.95 -8.43
N CYS A 75 -1.06 -4.58 -7.27
CA CYS A 75 -0.81 -3.26 -6.71
C CYS A 75 0.58 -3.21 -6.08
N HIS A 76 1.51 -2.46 -6.69
CA HIS A 76 2.89 -2.32 -6.19
C HIS A 76 3.04 -1.71 -4.77
N PHE A 77 1.96 -1.21 -4.17
CA PHE A 77 1.99 -0.67 -2.80
C PHE A 77 1.59 -1.69 -1.73
N CYS A 78 0.57 -2.51 -2.00
CA CYS A 78 0.06 -3.48 -1.01
C CYS A 78 0.12 -4.94 -1.46
N ASN A 79 0.64 -5.19 -2.65
CA ASN A 79 0.73 -6.49 -3.30
C ASN A 79 -0.61 -7.23 -3.46
N LYS A 80 -1.74 -6.51 -3.44
CA LYS A 80 -3.05 -7.10 -3.76
C LYS A 80 -3.14 -7.40 -5.26
N ASN A 81 -3.61 -8.59 -5.59
CA ASN A 81 -3.82 -9.04 -6.96
C ASN A 81 -5.25 -8.76 -7.42
N TYR A 82 -5.38 -8.31 -8.65
CA TYR A 82 -6.63 -8.00 -9.34
C TYR A 82 -6.66 -8.76 -10.66
N VAL A 83 -7.61 -9.69 -10.77
CA VAL A 83 -7.81 -10.47 -12.00
C VAL A 83 -8.88 -9.80 -12.86
N PHE A 84 -8.59 -9.62 -14.13
CA PHE A 84 -9.49 -9.08 -15.15
C PHE A 84 -9.80 -10.18 -16.16
N SER A 85 -11.08 -10.54 -16.25
CA SER A 85 -11.57 -11.48 -17.26
C SER A 85 -11.54 -10.87 -18.66
N VAL A 86 -11.59 -11.70 -19.70
CA VAL A 86 -11.65 -11.25 -21.11
C VAL A 86 -12.85 -10.32 -21.36
N GLU A 87 -14.00 -10.59 -20.74
CA GLU A 87 -15.17 -9.72 -20.85
C GLU A 87 -14.93 -8.35 -20.20
N GLU A 88 -14.26 -8.30 -19.04
CA GLU A 88 -13.86 -7.05 -18.42
C GLU A 88 -12.86 -6.28 -19.30
N LEU A 89 -11.88 -6.95 -19.92
CA LEU A 89 -10.95 -6.31 -20.86
C LEU A 89 -11.68 -5.68 -22.05
N LYS A 90 -12.73 -6.34 -22.59
CA LYS A 90 -13.57 -5.76 -23.65
C LYS A 90 -14.32 -4.52 -23.18
N GLU A 91 -14.83 -4.52 -21.95
CA GLU A 91 -15.47 -3.34 -21.36
C GLU A 91 -14.47 -2.19 -21.15
N ILE A 92 -13.24 -2.50 -20.71
CA ILE A 92 -12.16 -1.53 -20.57
C ILE A 92 -11.81 -0.93 -21.93
N LEU A 93 -11.72 -1.74 -22.98
CA LEU A 93 -11.43 -1.29 -24.35
C LEU A 93 -12.50 -0.30 -24.86
N ARG A 94 -13.77 -0.48 -24.46
CA ARG A 94 -14.85 0.46 -24.78
C ARG A 94 -14.70 1.81 -24.06
N LYS A 95 -14.07 1.82 -22.88
CA LYS A 95 -13.80 3.03 -22.09
C LYS A 95 -12.54 3.78 -22.54
N CYS A 96 -11.61 3.11 -23.22
CA CYS A 96 -10.50 3.78 -23.91
C CYS A 96 -11.08 4.75 -24.95
N LYS A 97 -10.90 6.06 -24.75
CA LYS A 97 -11.21 7.08 -25.77
C LYS A 97 -10.04 7.20 -26.73
#